data_AF-A0A941N4B4-F1
#
_entry.id   AF-A0A941N4B4-F1
#
_cell.length_a   1.000
_cell.length_b   1.000
_cell.length_c   1.000
_cell.angle_alpha   90.00
_cell.angle_beta   90.00
_cell.angle_gamma   90.00
#
_symmetry.space_group_name_H-M   'P 1'
#
loop_
_entity.id
_entity.type
_entity.pdbx_description
1 polymer ?
#
loop_
_entity_poly.entity_id
_entity_poly.type
_entity_poly.pdbx_seq_one_letter_code
_entity_poly.pdbx_strand_id
1 'polypeptide(L)'
;MGDRACVIFFDATHVSPTVYLHWHGDSVPAWLDELKTRMTGRYSDAQYAAARFVGLCHERISGNLSLGIWSNVLTLKELRDPIRMGDESPGNAGVVVVDTSDFTWKAYAGYLEANDGRRS
;
A
#
# COMPACT_ATOMS: atom_id res chain seq x y z
N MET A 1 -19.02 -10.01 -2.74
CA MET A 1 -17.74 -10.30 -2.05
C MET A 1 -16.65 -9.46 -2.67
N GLY A 2 -15.49 -9.30 -2.03
CA GLY A 2 -14.37 -8.46 -2.47
C GLY A 2 -13.05 -9.10 -2.04
N ASP A 3 -11.93 -8.62 -2.59
CA ASP A 3 -10.59 -8.90 -2.08
C ASP A 3 -9.83 -7.57 -1.98
N ARG A 4 -10.09 -6.87 -0.88
CA ARG A 4 -9.81 -5.44 -0.75
C ARG A 4 -8.50 -5.19 -0.04
N ALA A 5 -7.78 -4.17 -0.48
CA ALA A 5 -6.60 -3.65 0.19
C ALA A 5 -6.58 -2.12 0.17
N CYS A 6 -6.06 -1.53 1.23
CA CYS A 6 -5.58 -0.15 1.24
C CYS A 6 -4.05 -0.19 1.28
N VAL A 7 -3.37 0.57 0.43
CA VAL A 7 -1.90 0.66 0.38
C VAL A 7 -1.49 2.10 0.65
N ILE A 8 -0.60 2.29 1.61
CA ILE A 8 -0.13 3.60 2.07
C ILE A 8 1.40 3.59 2.06
N PHE A 9 2.00 4.56 1.39
CA PHE A 9 3.44 4.73 1.31
C PHE A 9 3.88 5.82 2.27
N PHE A 10 5.05 5.67 2.87
CA PHE A 10 5.64 6.71 3.69
C PHE A 10 7.15 6.85 3.48
N ASP A 11 7.66 8.03 3.81
CA ASP A 11 9.08 8.32 3.93
C ASP A 11 9.35 8.98 5.30
N ALA A 12 10.52 9.57 5.50
CA ALA A 12 10.88 10.19 6.78
C ALA A 12 9.99 11.37 7.18
N THR A 13 9.29 12.00 6.22
CA THR A 13 8.56 13.25 6.42
C THR A 13 7.13 13.25 5.85
N HIS A 14 6.79 12.30 4.97
CA HIS A 14 5.51 12.27 4.28
C HIS A 14 4.78 10.95 4.42
N VAL A 15 3.45 11.06 4.41
CA VAL A 15 2.52 9.95 4.22
C VAL A 15 1.80 10.20 2.89
N SER A 16 1.73 9.19 2.03
CA SER A 16 1.03 9.29 0.76
C SER A 16 -0.48 9.29 0.95
N PRO A 17 -1.26 9.68 -0.08
CA PRO A 17 -2.66 9.30 -0.18
C PRO A 17 -2.83 7.78 -0.06
N THR A 18 -4.03 7.34 0.32
CA THR A 18 -4.37 5.92 0.40
C THR A 18 -4.77 5.43 -0.98
N VAL A 19 -4.09 4.40 -1.49
CA VAL A 19 -4.48 3.69 -2.71
C VAL A 19 -5.38 2.52 -2.33
N TYR A 20 -6.52 2.39 -2.98
CA TYR A 20 -7.50 1.36 -2.68
C TYR A 20 -7.70 0.41 -3.85
N LEU A 21 -7.80 -0.87 -3.51
CA LEU A 21 -8.11 -1.96 -4.41
C LEU A 21 -9.39 -2.63 -3.93
N HIS A 22 -10.39 -2.78 -4.81
CA HIS A 22 -11.61 -3.54 -4.49
C HIS A 22 -11.42 -5.05 -4.66
N TRP A 23 -10.53 -5.42 -5.58
CA TRP A 23 -10.07 -6.76 -5.91
C TRP A 23 -8.54 -6.74 -5.94
N HIS A 24 -7.88 -7.91 -5.91
CA HIS A 24 -6.42 -8.04 -6.00
C HIS A 24 -5.65 -7.62 -4.74
N GLY A 25 -6.28 -7.70 -3.57
CA GLY A 25 -5.57 -7.60 -2.30
C GLY A 25 -4.45 -8.63 -2.20
N ASP A 26 -4.68 -9.85 -2.70
CA ASP A 26 -3.72 -10.95 -2.73
C ASP A 26 -2.47 -10.66 -3.56
N SER A 27 -2.61 -9.78 -4.55
CA SER A 27 -1.60 -9.44 -5.54
C SER A 27 -0.68 -8.31 -5.06
N VAL A 28 -1.07 -7.59 -3.99
CA VAL A 28 -0.31 -6.45 -3.45
C VAL A 28 1.17 -6.79 -3.20
N PRO A 29 1.54 -7.91 -2.53
CA PRO A 29 2.94 -8.26 -2.32
C PRO A 29 3.77 -8.31 -3.61
N ALA A 30 3.31 -9.06 -4.61
CA ALA A 30 4.02 -9.19 -5.88
C ALA A 30 4.11 -7.84 -6.63
N TRP A 31 3.10 -6.99 -6.48
CA TRP A 31 3.08 -5.68 -7.10
C TRP A 31 4.03 -4.70 -6.42
N LEU A 32 4.22 -4.83 -5.10
CA LEU A 32 5.22 -4.05 -4.36
C LEU A 32 6.65 -4.47 -4.72
N ASP A 33 6.90 -5.75 -4.97
CA ASP A 33 8.21 -6.23 -5.45
C ASP A 33 8.55 -5.65 -6.84
N GLU A 34 7.56 -5.60 -7.73
CA GLU A 34 7.74 -4.95 -9.04
C GLU A 34 7.93 -3.44 -8.90
N LEU A 35 7.17 -2.79 -8.02
CA LEU A 35 7.32 -1.36 -7.74
C LEU A 35 8.73 -1.05 -7.21
N LYS A 36 9.24 -1.85 -6.25
CA LYS A 36 10.60 -1.74 -5.72
C LYS A 36 11.63 -1.76 -6.84
N THR A 37 11.49 -2.69 -7.78
CA THR A 37 12.36 -2.79 -8.96
C THR A 37 12.26 -1.52 -9.82
N ARG A 38 11.06 -1.07 -10.15
CA ARG A 38 10.81 0.15 -10.96
C ARG A 38 11.32 1.44 -10.30
N MET A 39 11.38 1.47 -8.97
CA MET A 39 11.80 2.62 -8.18
C MET A 39 13.28 2.60 -7.82
N THR A 40 14.07 1.64 -8.35
CA THR A 40 15.51 1.57 -8.11
C THR A 40 16.20 2.91 -8.39
N GLY A 41 16.95 3.43 -7.42
CA GLY A 41 17.62 4.73 -7.49
C GLY A 41 16.74 5.94 -7.11
N ARG A 42 15.45 5.72 -6.79
CA ARG A 42 14.53 6.73 -6.25
C ARG A 42 13.87 6.20 -4.98
N TYR A 43 14.57 6.38 -3.88
CA TYR A 43 14.12 6.00 -2.54
C TYR A 43 13.58 7.20 -1.78
N SER A 44 12.81 6.95 -0.72
CA SER A 44 12.29 7.97 0.20
C SER A 44 11.43 9.04 -0.48
N ASP A 45 10.59 8.63 -1.43
CA ASP A 45 9.68 9.50 -2.18
C ASP A 45 8.26 8.90 -2.15
N ALA A 46 7.57 9.09 -1.01
CA ALA A 46 6.30 8.42 -0.72
C ALA A 46 5.20 8.75 -1.73
N GLN A 47 5.09 10.02 -2.11
CA GLN A 47 4.08 10.48 -3.04
C GLN A 47 4.33 9.94 -4.45
N TYR A 48 5.59 9.93 -4.90
CA TYR A 48 5.93 9.38 -6.21
C TYR A 48 5.78 7.86 -6.24
N ALA A 49 6.13 7.15 -5.16
CA ALA A 49 5.89 5.71 -5.04
C ALA A 49 4.40 5.38 -5.16
N ALA A 50 3.53 6.12 -4.47
CA ALA A 50 2.08 5.96 -4.60
C ALA A 50 1.59 6.20 -6.03
N ALA A 51 2.06 7.26 -6.69
CA ALA A 51 1.72 7.54 -8.08
C ALA A 51 2.17 6.41 -9.04
N ARG A 52 3.37 5.87 -8.84
CA ARG A 52 3.90 4.75 -9.63
C ARG A 52 3.14 3.44 -9.35
N PHE A 53 2.72 3.21 -8.11
CA PHE A 53 1.88 2.06 -7.76
C PHE A 53 0.50 2.16 -8.43
N VAL A 54 -0.13 3.33 -8.44
CA VAL A 54 -1.39 3.56 -9.19
C VAL A 54 -1.21 3.26 -10.68
N GLY A 55 -0.13 3.76 -11.30
CA GLY A 55 0.19 3.45 -12.69
C GLY A 55 0.33 1.95 -12.93
N LEU A 56 1.03 1.26 -12.02
CA LEU A 56 1.20 -0.18 -12.06
C LEU A 56 -0.14 -0.93 -11.89
N CYS A 57 -1.06 -0.44 -11.06
CA CYS A 57 -2.40 -1.00 -10.94
C CYS A 57 -3.20 -0.84 -12.25
N HIS A 58 -3.11 0.30 -12.93
CA HIS A 58 -3.76 0.52 -14.23
C HIS A 58 -3.24 -0.38 -15.36
N GLU A 59 -1.99 -0.84 -15.28
CA GLU A 59 -1.47 -1.81 -16.24
C GLU A 59 -2.11 -3.21 -16.08
N ARG A 60 -2.70 -3.51 -14.92
CA ARG A 60 -3.24 -4.84 -14.58
C ARG A 60 -4.76 -4.86 -14.42
N ILE A 61 -5.35 -3.74 -14.04
CA ILE A 61 -6.79 -3.59 -13.83
C ILE A 61 -7.36 -2.88 -15.06
N SER A 62 -8.19 -3.61 -15.80
CA SER A 62 -8.89 -3.06 -16.96
C SER A 62 -10.23 -2.42 -16.58
N GLY A 63 -10.69 -1.49 -17.40
CA GLY A 63 -11.97 -0.80 -17.19
C GLY A 63 -11.87 0.38 -16.22
N ASN A 64 -13.00 0.71 -15.59
CA ASN A 64 -13.18 1.91 -14.77
C ASN A 64 -13.60 1.62 -13.31
N LEU A 65 -13.46 0.37 -12.87
CA LEU A 65 -13.81 -0.06 -11.52
C LEU A 65 -12.56 -0.56 -10.77
N SER A 66 -12.72 -0.78 -9.46
CA SER A 66 -11.80 -1.56 -8.63
C SER A 66 -10.48 -0.93 -8.20
N LEU A 67 -10.17 0.28 -8.64
CA LEU A 67 -9.04 1.09 -8.17
C LEU A 67 -9.56 2.46 -7.70
N GLY A 68 -9.11 2.91 -6.54
CA GLY A 68 -9.43 4.23 -5.99
C GLY A 68 -8.21 4.87 -5.31
N ILE A 69 -8.28 6.17 -5.08
CA ILE A 69 -7.28 6.91 -4.31
C ILE A 69 -7.95 8.09 -3.60
N TRP A 70 -7.56 8.36 -2.35
CA TRP A 70 -8.03 9.54 -1.62
C TRP A 70 -6.96 10.08 -0.67
N SER A 71 -7.05 11.38 -0.39
CA SER A 71 -6.24 12.02 0.65
C SER A 71 -6.65 11.50 2.03
N ASN A 72 -5.66 11.18 2.85
CA ASN A 72 -5.83 10.90 4.27
C ASN A 72 -5.10 11.98 5.10
N VAL A 73 -5.32 11.96 6.42
CA VAL A 73 -4.66 12.87 7.38
C VAL A 73 -3.77 12.11 8.36
N LEU A 74 -3.32 10.91 7.98
CA LEU A 74 -2.56 10.03 8.84
C LEU A 74 -1.14 10.57 9.06
N THR A 75 -0.66 10.41 10.27
CA THR A 75 0.72 10.72 10.67
C THR A 75 1.59 9.48 10.62
N LEU A 76 2.92 9.68 10.54
CA LEU A 76 3.90 8.59 10.59
C LEU A 76 3.77 7.71 11.85
N LYS A 77 3.33 8.29 12.96
CA LYS A 77 3.09 7.55 14.21
C LYS A 77 1.87 6.64 14.08
N GLU A 78 0.79 7.14 13.50
CA GLU A 78 -0.46 6.39 13.31
C GLU A 78 -0.29 5.21 12.35
N LEU A 79 0.58 5.31 11.33
CA LEU A 79 0.90 4.19 10.45
C LEU A 79 1.47 2.97 11.17
N ARG A 80 1.95 3.14 12.41
CA ARG A 80 2.50 2.06 13.25
C ARG A 80 1.51 1.56 14.29
N ASP A 81 0.35 2.20 14.44
CA ASP A 81 -0.68 1.87 15.41
C ASP A 81 -1.67 0.84 14.82
N PRO A 82 -1.69 -0.41 15.33
CA PRO A 82 -2.56 -1.44 14.79
C PRO A 82 -4.05 -1.14 14.94
N ILE A 83 -4.46 -0.42 15.99
CA ILE A 83 -5.87 -0.07 16.22
C ILE A 83 -6.27 0.95 15.16
N ARG A 84 -5.46 2.00 14.98
CA ARG A 84 -5.73 3.04 13.98
C ARG A 84 -5.74 2.49 12.55
N MET A 85 -4.82 1.59 12.21
CA MET A 85 -4.80 0.92 10.89
C MET A 85 -5.97 -0.06 10.74
N GLY A 86 -6.46 -0.64 11.84
CA GLY A 86 -7.70 -1.40 11.86
C GLY A 86 -8.91 -0.58 11.44
N ASP A 87 -9.03 0.65 11.91
CA ASP A 87 -10.12 1.57 11.55
C ASP A 87 -10.07 1.99 10.06
N GLU A 88 -8.88 2.01 9.45
CA GLU A 88 -8.69 2.30 8.02
C GLU A 88 -8.85 1.06 7.12
N SER A 89 -9.03 -0.13 7.71
CA SER A 89 -9.06 -1.38 6.97
C SER A 89 -10.35 -1.53 6.17
N PRO A 90 -10.27 -1.90 4.87
CA PRO A 90 -11.44 -2.26 4.09
C PRO A 90 -11.91 -3.72 4.36
N GLY A 91 -11.27 -4.42 5.31
CA GLY A 91 -11.35 -5.87 5.51
C GLY A 91 -10.47 -6.63 4.52
N ASN A 92 -10.70 -7.94 4.37
CA ASN A 92 -9.98 -8.81 3.43
C ASN A 92 -8.44 -8.77 3.61
N ALA A 93 -7.71 -8.19 2.66
CA ALA A 93 -6.25 -8.14 2.70
C ALA A 93 -5.75 -7.09 3.71
N GLY A 94 -6.60 -6.13 4.08
CA GLY A 94 -6.34 -5.14 5.13
C GLY A 94 -5.62 -3.89 4.61
N VAL A 95 -4.81 -3.28 5.48
CA VAL A 95 -4.00 -2.10 5.17
C VAL A 95 -2.54 -2.49 5.07
N VAL A 96 -1.89 -2.19 3.95
CA VAL A 96 -0.46 -2.40 3.71
C VAL A 96 0.25 -1.06 3.79
N VAL A 97 1.15 -0.94 4.75
CA VAL A 97 1.98 0.25 4.97
C VAL A 97 3.38 -0.03 4.47
N VAL A 98 3.88 0.80 3.55
CA VAL A 98 5.12 0.59 2.79
C VAL A 98 6.12 1.71 3.10
N ASP A 99 7.30 1.34 3.58
CA ASP A 99 8.44 2.24 3.77
C ASP A 99 9.16 2.41 2.43
N THR A 100 9.24 3.64 1.91
CA THR A 100 9.85 3.89 0.60
C THR A 100 11.38 4.02 0.64
N SER A 101 12.01 3.96 1.81
CA SER A 101 13.47 3.91 1.91
C SER A 101 14.04 2.60 1.36
N ASP A 102 13.31 1.49 1.50
CA ASP A 102 13.74 0.15 1.05
C ASP A 102 12.60 -0.72 0.45
N PHE A 103 11.38 -0.18 0.38
CA PHE A 103 10.15 -0.84 -0.05
C PHE A 103 9.73 -2.03 0.82
N THR A 104 10.24 -2.12 2.05
CA THR A 104 9.69 -3.04 3.04
C THR A 104 8.28 -2.61 3.44
N TRP A 105 7.45 -3.57 3.82
CA TRP A 105 6.06 -3.29 4.16
C TRP A 105 5.54 -4.17 5.29
N LYS A 106 4.48 -3.69 5.93
CA LYS A 106 3.71 -4.45 6.93
C LYS A 106 2.22 -4.28 6.68
N ALA A 107 1.48 -5.37 6.82
CA ALA A 107 0.04 -5.34 6.76
C ALA A 107 -0.61 -5.31 8.16
N TYR A 108 -1.84 -4.83 8.22
CA TYR A 108 -2.66 -4.70 9.41
C TYR A 108 -4.11 -5.08 9.10
N ALA A 109 -4.80 -5.72 10.06
CA ALA A 109 -6.25 -5.90 10.04
C ALA A 109 -6.78 -6.57 8.75
N GLY A 110 -6.10 -7.64 8.33
CA GLY A 110 -6.44 -8.44 7.16
C GLY A 110 -5.58 -9.69 7.05
N TYR A 111 -5.88 -10.57 6.10
CA TYR A 111 -5.15 -11.85 5.97
C TYR A 111 -3.68 -11.65 5.59
N LEU A 112 -3.30 -10.52 4.99
CA LEU A 112 -1.90 -10.21 4.70
C LEU A 112 -1.09 -9.89 5.95
N GLU A 113 -1.71 -9.67 7.12
CA GLU A 113 -0.98 -9.46 8.38
C GLU A 113 -0.10 -10.66 8.76
N ALA A 114 -0.44 -11.85 8.28
CA ALA A 114 0.39 -13.05 8.41
C ALA A 114 1.66 -13.00 7.55
N ASN A 115 1.76 -12.06 6.60
CA ASN A 115 2.88 -11.89 5.69
C ASN A 115 3.74 -10.69 6.14
N ASP A 116 5.06 -10.87 6.16
CA ASP A 116 6.01 -9.82 6.52
C ASP A 116 6.95 -9.52 5.36
N GLY A 117 6.72 -8.38 4.68
CA GLY A 117 7.56 -7.89 3.59
C GLY A 117 8.93 -7.36 4.04
N ARG A 118 9.26 -7.44 5.34
CA ARG A 118 10.56 -7.04 5.90
C ARG A 118 11.59 -8.17 5.93
N ARG A 119 11.22 -9.38 5.51
CA ARG A 119 12.07 -10.58 5.55
C ARG A 119 12.69 -11.00 4.21
N SER A 120 12.61 -10.17 3.17
CA SER A 120 13.25 -10.44 1.86
C SER A 120 14.74 -10.13 1.86
#